data_AF-A0A7Y3HPJ4-F1
#
_entry.id   AF-A0A7Y3HPJ4-F1
#
_cell.length_a   1.000
_cell.length_b   1.000
_cell.length_c   1.000
_cell.angle_alpha   90.00
_cell.angle_beta   90.00
_cell.angle_gamma   90.00
#
_symmetry.space_group_name_H-M   'P 1'
#
loop_
_entity.id
_entity.type
_entity.pdbx_description
1 polymer ?
#
loop_
_entity_poly.entity_id
_entity_poly.type
_entity_poly.pdbx_seq_one_letter_code
_entity_poly.pdbx_strand_id
1 'polypeptide(L)'
;FEQKRTEIQSRVDYRESSFEKEVQAYQQKAPAMSPQERAVMEEQLFSKSEKLKRQRQEAAEEFDRDRILYNDSLFMRIENFIEKYNQEKGYTYILGHQRGGGILYANDSLDITDEVVRRMNEEYAAEKE
;
A
#
# COMPACT_ATOMS: atom_id res chain seq x y z
N PHE A 1 4.08 1.21 -5.94
CA PHE A 1 3.43 1.09 -4.63
C PHE A 1 2.32 2.13 -4.46
N GLU A 2 2.65 3.43 -4.49
CA GLU A 2 1.68 4.55 -4.39
C GLU A 2 0.51 4.46 -5.39
N GLN A 3 0.78 4.18 -6.66
CA GLN A 3 -0.27 4.00 -7.66
C GLN A 3 -1.21 2.84 -7.31
N LYS A 4 -0.66 1.69 -6.90
CA LYS A 4 -1.44 0.50 -6.52
C LYS A 4 -2.31 0.76 -5.29
N ARG A 5 -1.79 1.52 -4.31
CA ARG A 5 -2.56 2.02 -3.15
C ARG A 5 -3.78 2.83 -3.62
N THR A 6 -3.55 3.81 -4.47
CA THR A 6 -4.61 4.69 -5.00
C THR A 6 -5.65 3.90 -5.79
N GLU A 7 -5.24 2.92 -6.59
CA GLU A 7 -6.15 2.06 -7.36
C GLU A 7 -7.04 1.19 -6.44
N ILE A 8 -6.46 0.55 -5.42
CA ILE A 8 -7.20 -0.27 -4.46
C ILE A 8 -8.22 0.60 -3.70
N GLN A 9 -7.80 1.78 -3.23
CA GLN A 9 -8.67 2.72 -2.52
C GLN A 9 -9.82 3.22 -3.42
N SER A 10 -9.50 3.68 -4.62
CA SER A 10 -10.50 4.21 -5.57
C SER A 10 -11.55 3.16 -5.94
N ARG A 11 -11.14 1.89 -6.05
CA ARG A 11 -12.05 0.77 -6.34
C ARG A 11 -13.02 0.52 -5.19
N VAL A 12 -12.58 0.64 -3.94
CA VAL A 12 -13.43 0.53 -2.75
C VAL A 12 -14.39 1.70 -2.70
N ASP A 13 -13.88 2.93 -2.78
CA ASP A 13 -14.67 4.17 -2.70
C ASP A 13 -15.76 4.22 -3.78
N TYR A 14 -15.44 3.80 -5.00
CA TYR A 14 -16.42 3.72 -6.10
C TYR A 14 -17.58 2.78 -5.75
N ARG A 15 -17.29 1.62 -5.14
CA ARG A 15 -18.31 0.64 -4.75
C ARG A 15 -19.14 1.13 -3.57
N GLU A 16 -18.53 1.82 -2.61
CA GLU A 16 -19.25 2.47 -1.51
C GLU A 16 -20.21 3.54 -2.03
N SER A 17 -19.73 4.45 -2.87
CA SER A 17 -20.58 5.50 -3.46
C SER A 17 -21.71 4.91 -4.32
N SER A 18 -21.44 3.84 -5.07
CA SER A 18 -22.49 3.13 -5.81
C SER A 18 -23.53 2.49 -4.89
N PHE A 19 -23.12 1.92 -3.76
CA PHE A 19 -24.04 1.33 -2.79
C PHE A 19 -24.88 2.41 -2.09
N GLU A 20 -24.30 3.53 -1.70
CA GLU A 20 -25.02 4.67 -1.11
C GLU A 20 -26.12 5.19 -2.05
N LYS A 21 -25.82 5.32 -3.35
CA LYS A 21 -26.81 5.73 -4.36
C LYS A 21 -27.96 4.72 -4.48
N GLU A 22 -27.68 3.43 -4.39
CA GLU A 22 -28.72 2.40 -4.41
C GLU A 22 -29.61 2.43 -3.16
N VAL A 23 -29.01 2.66 -1.99
CA VAL A 23 -29.77 2.84 -0.75
C VAL A 23 -30.66 4.08 -0.83
N GLN A 24 -30.15 5.21 -1.32
CA GLN A 24 -30.95 6.42 -1.52
C GLN A 24 -32.08 6.21 -2.53
N ALA A 25 -31.79 5.53 -3.65
CA ALA A 25 -32.82 5.20 -4.64
C ALA A 25 -33.90 4.26 -4.07
N TYR A 26 -33.52 3.30 -3.23
CA TYR A 26 -34.46 2.47 -2.50
C TYR A 26 -35.34 3.31 -1.57
N GLN A 27 -34.76 4.17 -0.74
CA GLN A 27 -35.52 5.02 0.19
C GLN A 27 -36.56 5.89 -0.52
N GLN A 28 -36.23 6.42 -1.71
CA GLN A 28 -37.17 7.22 -2.50
C GLN A 28 -38.29 6.39 -3.13
N LYS A 29 -38.00 5.16 -3.57
CA LYS A 29 -38.96 4.31 -4.30
C LYS A 29 -39.77 3.39 -3.39
N ALA A 30 -39.26 3.10 -2.18
CA ALA A 30 -39.88 2.20 -1.22
C ALA A 30 -41.36 2.51 -0.91
N PRO A 31 -41.82 3.79 -0.83
CA PRO A 31 -43.23 4.10 -0.61
C PRO A 31 -44.16 3.66 -1.75
N ALA A 32 -43.64 3.52 -2.97
CA ALA A 32 -44.41 3.10 -4.15
C ALA A 32 -44.30 1.59 -4.43
N MET A 33 -43.52 0.85 -3.64
CA MET A 33 -43.30 -0.59 -3.81
C MET A 33 -44.27 -1.42 -2.98
N SER A 34 -44.63 -2.61 -3.48
CA SER A 34 -45.33 -3.62 -2.70
C SER A 34 -44.45 -4.17 -1.56
N PRO A 35 -45.05 -4.78 -0.52
CA PRO A 35 -44.29 -5.44 0.54
C PRO A 35 -43.31 -6.51 0.03
N GLN A 36 -43.69 -7.27 -1.00
CA GLN A 36 -42.87 -8.31 -1.60
C GLN A 36 -41.65 -7.72 -2.32
N GLU A 37 -41.85 -6.65 -3.10
CA GLU A 37 -40.74 -5.97 -3.79
C GLU A 37 -39.74 -5.34 -2.81
N ARG A 38 -40.24 -4.78 -1.70
CA ARG A 38 -39.38 -4.25 -0.63
C ARG A 38 -38.53 -5.34 0.00
N ALA A 39 -39.12 -6.48 0.35
CA ALA A 39 -38.39 -7.59 0.97
C ALA A 39 -37.24 -8.09 0.08
N VAL A 40 -37.49 -8.25 -1.23
CA VAL A 40 -36.45 -8.64 -2.20
C VAL A 40 -35.35 -7.59 -2.29
N MET A 41 -35.70 -6.30 -2.35
CA MET A 41 -34.71 -5.23 -2.45
C MET A 41 -33.87 -5.09 -1.17
N GLU A 42 -34.48 -5.25 0.00
CA GLU A 42 -33.80 -5.23 1.30
C GLU A 42 -32.80 -6.38 1.43
N GLU A 43 -33.18 -7.59 1.00
CA GLU A 43 -32.27 -8.74 0.98
C GLU A 43 -31.07 -8.49 0.04
N GLN A 44 -31.31 -7.91 -1.13
CA GLN A 44 -30.25 -7.55 -2.07
C GLN A 44 -29.30 -6.50 -1.49
N LEU A 45 -29.83 -5.44 -0.88
CA LEU A 45 -29.03 -4.39 -0.23
C LEU A 45 -28.23 -4.95 0.94
N PHE A 46 -28.82 -5.83 1.75
CA PHE A 46 -28.12 -6.51 2.84
C PHE A 46 -26.96 -7.37 2.34
N SER A 47 -27.22 -8.23 1.33
CA SER A 47 -26.19 -9.07 0.70
C SER A 47 -25.06 -8.23 0.10
N LYS A 48 -25.41 -7.10 -0.53
CA LYS A 48 -24.42 -6.17 -1.10
C LYS A 48 -23.59 -5.47 -0.03
N SER A 49 -24.20 -5.07 1.08
CA SER A 49 -23.49 -4.52 2.25
C SER A 49 -22.46 -5.50 2.81
N GLU A 50 -22.84 -6.76 3.02
CA GLU A 50 -21.94 -7.80 3.51
C GLU A 50 -20.79 -8.07 2.52
N LYS A 51 -21.09 -8.11 1.22
CA LYS A 51 -20.07 -8.24 0.17
C LYS A 51 -19.10 -7.05 0.18
N LEU A 52 -19.60 -5.83 0.32
CA LEU A 52 -18.78 -4.61 0.37
C LEU A 52 -17.85 -4.62 1.59
N LYS A 53 -18.37 -4.99 2.76
CA LYS A 53 -17.58 -5.16 3.99
C LYS A 53 -16.43 -6.16 3.79
N ARG A 54 -16.72 -7.33 3.22
CA ARG A 54 -15.68 -8.34 2.92
C ARG A 54 -14.64 -7.81 1.95
N GLN A 55 -15.06 -7.13 0.88
CA GLN A 55 -14.14 -6.56 -0.10
C GLN A 55 -13.22 -5.49 0.50
N ARG A 56 -13.70 -4.70 1.47
CA ARG A 56 -12.85 -3.74 2.19
C ARG A 56 -11.77 -4.44 3.00
N GLN A 57 -12.13 -5.51 3.70
CA GLN A 57 -11.17 -6.30 4.46
C GLN A 57 -10.12 -6.94 3.53
N GLU A 58 -10.57 -7.60 2.46
CA GLU A 58 -9.69 -8.21 1.46
C GLU A 58 -8.73 -7.18 0.83
N ALA A 59 -9.21 -5.98 0.52
CA ALA A 59 -8.40 -4.89 -0.02
C ALA A 59 -7.34 -4.39 0.97
N ALA A 60 -7.67 -4.30 2.26
CA ALA A 60 -6.71 -3.93 3.30
C ALA A 60 -5.62 -4.99 3.45
N GLU A 61 -6.00 -6.28 3.49
CA GLU A 61 -5.06 -7.39 3.56
C GLU A 61 -4.18 -7.50 2.30
N GLU A 62 -4.74 -7.27 1.11
CA GLU A 62 -4.00 -7.20 -0.15
C GLU A 62 -2.95 -6.09 -0.11
N PHE A 63 -3.34 -4.89 0.34
CA PHE A 63 -2.44 -3.76 0.46
C PHE A 63 -1.30 -4.01 1.46
N ASP A 64 -1.58 -4.59 2.62
CA ASP A 64 -0.54 -4.92 3.60
C ASP A 64 0.43 -5.97 3.07
N ARG A 65 -0.05 -7.02 2.38
CA ARG A 65 0.81 -8.01 1.73
C ARG A 65 1.71 -7.37 0.67
N ASP A 66 1.14 -6.54 -0.20
CA ASP A 66 1.90 -5.83 -1.22
C ASP A 66 2.95 -4.89 -0.62
N ARG A 67 2.64 -4.25 0.52
CA ARG A 67 3.58 -3.38 1.24
C ARG A 67 4.78 -4.17 1.74
N ILE A 68 4.54 -5.35 2.33
CA ILE A 68 5.61 -6.23 2.81
C ILE A 68 6.50 -6.65 1.62
N LEU A 69 5.91 -7.18 0.55
CA LEU A 69 6.66 -7.62 -0.64
C LEU A 69 7.45 -6.47 -1.30
N TYR A 70 6.85 -5.28 -1.36
CA TYR A 70 7.53 -4.09 -1.90
C TYR A 70 8.72 -3.69 -1.03
N ASN A 71 8.55 -3.67 0.30
CA ASN A 71 9.63 -3.36 1.22
C ASN A 71 10.75 -4.40 1.16
N ASP A 72 10.42 -5.69 1.13
CA ASP A 72 11.41 -6.77 1.00
C ASP A 72 12.22 -6.61 -0.30
N SER A 73 11.56 -6.33 -1.42
CA SER A 73 12.23 -6.07 -2.69
C SER A 73 13.12 -4.83 -2.64
N LEU A 74 12.67 -3.77 -1.96
CA LEU A 74 13.46 -2.55 -1.77
C LEU A 74 14.71 -2.84 -0.92
N PHE A 75 14.57 -3.55 0.20
CA PHE A 75 15.69 -3.93 1.06
C PHE A 75 16.70 -4.79 0.31
N MET A 76 16.27 -5.80 -0.43
CA MET A 76 17.18 -6.61 -1.25
C MET A 76 17.96 -5.77 -2.27
N ARG A 77 17.32 -4.77 -2.90
CA ARG A 77 18.01 -3.86 -3.83
C ARG A 77 19.06 -3.02 -3.11
N ILE A 78 18.73 -2.51 -1.93
CA ILE A 78 19.64 -1.73 -1.10
C ILE A 78 20.82 -2.59 -0.65
N GLU A 79 20.58 -3.82 -0.16
CA GLU A 79 21.63 -4.76 0.27
C GLU A 79 22.57 -5.10 -0.89
N ASN A 80 22.03 -5.49 -2.05
CA ASN A 80 22.83 -5.78 -3.23
C ASN A 80 23.68 -4.58 -3.67
N PHE A 81 23.12 -3.37 -3.62
CA PHE A 81 23.86 -2.15 -3.93
C PHE A 81 24.98 -1.91 -2.91
N ILE A 82 24.67 -2.01 -1.61
CA ILE A 82 25.64 -1.82 -0.52
C ILE A 82 26.78 -2.82 -0.63
N GLU A 83 26.52 -4.08 -0.97
CA GLU A 83 27.57 -5.09 -1.20
C GLU A 83 28.54 -4.66 -2.31
N LYS A 84 28.03 -4.24 -3.47
CA LYS A 84 28.86 -3.71 -4.58
C LYS A 84 29.63 -2.47 -4.16
N TYR A 85 28.95 -1.50 -3.55
CA TYR A 85 29.54 -0.26 -3.05
C TYR A 85 30.68 -0.54 -2.05
N ASN A 86 30.50 -1.52 -1.17
CA ASN A 86 31.47 -1.86 -0.15
C ASN A 86 32.72 -2.56 -0.71
N GLN A 87 32.64 -3.24 -1.86
CA GLN A 87 33.82 -3.81 -2.53
C GLN A 87 34.84 -2.71 -2.89
N GLU A 88 34.37 -1.50 -3.20
CA GLU A 88 35.23 -0.36 -3.52
C GLU A 88 35.73 0.38 -2.27
N LYS A 89 34.90 0.46 -1.22
CA LYS A 89 35.15 1.32 -0.05
C LYS A 89 35.81 0.60 1.12
N GLY A 90 35.62 -0.72 1.23
CA GLY A 90 36.31 -1.56 2.22
C GLY A 90 35.83 -1.38 3.67
N TYR A 91 34.57 -1.03 3.91
CA TYR A 91 34.01 -1.02 5.25
C TYR A 91 33.90 -2.45 5.81
N THR A 92 34.29 -2.62 7.08
CA THR A 92 34.11 -3.88 7.80
C THR A 92 32.64 -4.11 8.16
N TYR A 93 31.92 -3.03 8.49
CA TYR A 93 30.50 -3.05 8.84
C TYR A 93 29.80 -1.82 8.28
N ILE A 94 28.57 -2.02 7.79
CA ILE A 94 27.63 -0.96 7.46
C ILE A 94 26.39 -1.24 8.30
N LEU A 95 26.00 -0.28 9.14
CA LEU A 95 24.96 -0.48 10.13
C LEU A 95 23.79 0.48 9.87
N GLY A 96 22.57 -0.06 9.88
CA GLY A 96 21.37 0.77 9.78
C GLY A 96 21.16 1.60 11.04
N HIS A 97 21.05 2.93 10.88
CA HIS A 97 20.75 3.86 11.96
C HIS A 97 19.30 4.35 11.84
N GLN A 98 18.46 3.96 12.80
CA GLN A 98 17.06 4.39 12.87
C GLN A 98 16.65 4.60 14.32
N ARG A 99 15.70 5.51 14.54
CA ARG A 99 15.18 5.80 15.88
C ARG A 99 14.53 4.56 16.48
N GLY A 100 14.96 4.18 17.69
CA GLY A 100 14.51 2.95 18.36
C GLY A 100 15.25 1.68 17.92
N GLY A 101 16.25 1.79 17.05
CA GLY A 101 17.17 0.71 16.71
C GLY A 101 18.29 0.53 17.74
N GLY A 102 19.26 -0.33 17.41
CA GLY A 102 20.40 -0.65 18.30
C GLY A 102 21.49 0.42 18.40
N ILE A 103 21.46 1.43 17.52
CA ILE A 103 22.40 2.55 17.53
C ILE A 103 21.69 3.75 18.15
N LEU A 104 22.18 4.19 19.33
CA LEU A 104 21.63 5.35 20.03
C LEU A 104 22.21 6.67 19.52
N TYR A 105 23.46 6.63 19.03
CA TYR A 105 24.18 7.76 18.50
C TYR A 105 25.23 7.26 17.51
N ALA A 106 25.33 7.93 16.37
CA ALA A 106 26.41 7.78 15.40
C ALA A 106 26.91 9.19 15.04
N ASN A 107 28.20 9.31 14.78
CA ASN A 107 28.76 10.56 14.28
C ASN A 107 28.37 10.72 12.80
N ASP A 108 27.83 11.89 12.43
CA ASP A 108 27.45 12.23 11.04
C ASP A 108 28.61 12.06 10.05
N SER A 109 29.87 12.17 10.50
CA SER A 109 31.05 11.93 9.65
C SER A 109 31.18 10.47 9.18
N LEU A 110 30.44 9.54 9.78
CA LEU A 110 30.37 8.13 9.40
C LEU A 110 29.12 7.81 8.58
N ASP A 111 28.25 8.80 8.35
CA ASP A 111 27.05 8.62 7.56
C ASP A 111 27.38 8.58 6.07
N ILE A 112 27.05 7.46 5.44
CA ILE A 112 27.24 7.22 4.00
C ILE A 112 25.92 7.33 3.22
N THR A 113 24.81 7.64 3.88
CA THR A 113 23.45 7.56 3.32
C THR A 113 23.31 8.42 2.07
N ASP A 114 23.74 9.68 2.12
CA ASP A 114 23.64 10.58 0.97
C ASP A 114 24.46 10.09 -0.24
N GLU A 115 25.66 9.56 -0.01
CA GLU A 115 26.50 9.00 -1.07
C GLU A 115 25.85 7.76 -1.70
N VAL A 116 25.36 6.84 -0.84
CA VAL A 116 24.68 5.61 -1.27
C VAL A 116 23.41 5.94 -2.07
N VAL A 117 22.57 6.84 -1.57
CA VAL A 117 21.33 7.25 -2.25
C VAL A 117 21.65 7.88 -3.60
N ARG A 118 22.63 8.77 -3.68
CA ARG A 118 23.04 9.39 -4.95
C ARG A 118 23.49 8.35 -5.96
N ARG A 119 24.42 7.47 -5.59
CA ARG A 119 24.95 6.44 -6.49
C ARG A 119 23.91 5.41 -6.91
N MET A 120 23.03 5.00 -6.00
CA MET A 120 21.94 4.08 -6.30
C MET A 120 20.94 4.69 -7.29
N ASN A 121 20.66 6.00 -7.19
CA ASN A 121 19.83 6.72 -8.15
C ASN A 121 20.53 6.85 -9.52
N GLU A 122 21.84 7.07 -9.54
CA GLU A 122 22.65 7.10 -10.78
C GLU A 122 22.62 5.74 -11.51
N GLU A 123 22.82 4.62 -10.79
CA GLU A 123 22.71 3.25 -11.35
C GLU A 123 21.30 2.98 -11.89
N TYR A 124 20.26 3.36 -11.14
CA TYR A 124 18.88 3.19 -11.58
C TYR A 124 18.50 4.04 -12.81
N ALA A 125 19.06 5.25 -12.93
CA ALA A 125 18.86 6.09 -14.11
C ALA A 125 19.54 5.47 -15.34
N ALA A 126 20.74 4.93 -15.19
CA ALA A 126 21.48 4.25 -16.25
C ALA A 126 20.82 2.92 -16.68
N GLU A 127 20.17 2.19 -15.78
CA GLU A 127 19.39 0.98 -16.11
C GLU A 127 18.09 1.27 -16.87
N LYS A 128 17.61 2.53 -16.84
CA LYS A 128 16.38 2.96 -17.49
C LYS A 128 16.56 3.52 -18.90
N GLU A 129 17.79 3.85 -19.29
CA GLU A 129 18.17 4.22 -20.66
C GLU A 129 18.41 2.96 -21.52
#